data_AF-A0A1C5CQD8-F1
#
_entry.id   AF-A0A1C5CQD8-F1
#
_cell.length_a   1.000
_cell.length_b   1.000
_cell.length_c   1.000
_cell.angle_alpha   90.00
_cell.angle_beta   90.00
_cell.angle_gamma   90.00
#
_symmetry.space_group_name_H-M   'P 1'
#
loop_
_entity.id
_entity.type
_entity.pdbx_description
1 polymer ?
#
loop_
_entity_poly.entity_id
_entity_poly.type
_entity_poly.pdbx_seq_one_letter_code
_entity_poly.pdbx_strand_id
1 'polypeptide(L)'
;MSRAALLLLADGRFPAGGHAHSGGVEAAIAHKAVHDTGSLEAFCRGRLHTTGLTMASLAAAAAAGVDPLLLDDAADARTPPRASRAVA
;
A
#
# COMPACT_ATOMS: atom_id res chain seq x y z
N MET A 1 12.39 -9.98 -15.37
CA MET A 1 11.02 -10.57 -15.35
C MET A 1 10.37 -10.40 -16.71
N SER A 2 9.51 -11.33 -17.14
CA SER A 2 8.75 -11.17 -18.38
C SER A 2 7.61 -10.17 -18.19
N ARG A 3 7.19 -9.50 -19.27
CA ARG A 3 6.07 -8.53 -19.23
C ARG A 3 4.75 -9.17 -18.75
N ALA A 4 4.52 -10.43 -19.13
CA ALA A 4 3.35 -11.18 -18.70
C ALA A 4 3.33 -11.40 -17.17
N ALA A 5 4.48 -11.69 -16.57
CA ALA A 5 4.57 -11.85 -15.12
C ALA A 5 4.26 -10.55 -14.37
N LEU A 6 4.70 -9.40 -14.89
CA LEU A 6 4.38 -8.09 -14.30
C LEU A 6 2.89 -7.76 -14.39
N LEU A 7 2.23 -8.10 -15.51
CA LEU A 7 0.79 -7.91 -15.65
C LEU A 7 -0.02 -8.80 -14.71
N LEU A 8 0.42 -10.05 -14.51
CA LEU A 8 -0.22 -10.95 -13.55
C LEU A 8 -0.12 -10.41 -12.12
N LEU A 9 1.04 -9.88 -11.74
CA LEU A 9 1.28 -9.31 -10.41
C LEU A 9 0.46 -8.05 -10.15
N ALA A 10 0.22 -7.24 -11.19
CA ALA A 10 -0.58 -6.01 -11.12
C ALA A 10 -2.10 -6.25 -11.26
N ASP A 11 -2.54 -7.48 -11.51
CA ASP A 11 -3.96 -7.80 -11.69
C ASP A 11 -4.69 -7.71 -10.34
N GLY A 12 -5.81 -6.97 -10.30
CA GLY A 12 -6.61 -6.85 -9.07
C GLY A 12 -7.22 -8.16 -8.58
N ARG A 13 -7.25 -9.21 -9.42
CA ARG A 13 -7.68 -10.56 -9.07
C ARG A 13 -6.55 -11.43 -8.54
N PHE A 14 -5.31 -10.91 -8.49
CA PHE A 14 -4.18 -11.64 -7.91
C PHE A 14 -4.51 -11.98 -6.45
N PRO A 15 -4.44 -13.27 -6.04
CA PRO A 15 -4.99 -13.74 -4.77
C PRO A 15 -4.04 -13.45 -3.59
N ALA A 16 -3.54 -12.22 -3.49
CA ALA A 16 -2.72 -11.74 -2.39
C ALA A 16 -3.55 -11.12 -1.25
N GLY A 17 -4.87 -11.03 -1.39
CA GLY A 17 -5.77 -10.50 -0.35
C GLY A 17 -5.74 -8.98 -0.17
N GLY A 18 -4.88 -8.24 -0.88
CA GLY A 18 -4.76 -6.78 -0.73
C GLY A 18 -6.03 -5.98 -0.99
N HIS A 19 -6.96 -6.50 -1.80
CA HIS A 19 -8.28 -5.88 -2.04
C HIS A 19 -9.20 -5.90 -0.81
N ALA A 20 -8.88 -6.70 0.22
CA ALA A 20 -9.65 -6.77 1.47
C ALA A 20 -9.36 -5.57 2.40
N HIS A 21 -8.36 -4.75 2.08
CA HIS A 21 -7.98 -3.60 2.90
C HIS A 21 -8.37 -2.29 2.22
N SER A 22 -9.26 -1.54 2.87
CA SER A 22 -9.73 -0.25 2.39
C SER A 22 -8.66 0.85 2.40
N GLY A 23 -7.48 0.58 2.98
CA GLY A 23 -6.36 1.52 3.01
C GLY A 23 -6.68 2.82 3.77
N GLY A 24 -7.66 2.78 4.67
CA GLY A 24 -8.14 3.92 5.46
C GLY A 24 -9.26 4.74 4.82
N VAL A 25 -9.68 4.42 3.58
CA VAL A 25 -10.71 5.21 2.89
C VAL A 25 -12.07 5.10 3.58
N GLU A 26 -12.43 3.93 4.11
CA GLU A 26 -13.69 3.73 4.85
C GLU A 26 -13.77 4.64 6.08
N ALA A 27 -12.67 4.74 6.84
CA ALA A 27 -12.59 5.65 7.98
C ALA A 27 -12.68 7.12 7.54
N ALA A 28 -12.02 7.49 6.44
CA ALA A 28 -12.08 8.84 5.89
C ALA A 28 -13.51 9.22 5.43
N ILE A 29 -14.27 8.26 4.90
CA ILE A 29 -15.68 8.43 4.56
C ILE A 29 -16.53 8.57 5.83
N ALA A 30 -16.31 7.71 6.84
CA ALA A 30 -17.02 7.80 8.12
C ALA A 30 -16.84 9.17 8.81
N HIS A 31 -15.66 9.77 8.67
CA HIS A 31 -15.33 11.11 9.17
C HIS A 31 -15.69 12.25 8.21
N LYS A 32 -16.36 11.97 7.08
CA LYS A 32 -16.76 12.93 6.03
C LYS A 32 -15.60 13.67 5.35
N ALA A 33 -14.36 13.24 5.57
CA ALA A 33 -13.19 13.79 4.88
C ALA A 33 -13.17 13.40 3.39
N VAL A 34 -13.74 12.24 3.06
CA VAL A 34 -14.06 11.81 1.68
C VAL A 34 -15.58 11.72 1.54
N HIS A 35 -16.16 12.48 0.63
CA HIS A 35 -17.61 12.57 0.45
C HIS A 35 -18.06 12.72 -1.02
N ASP A 36 -17.11 12.86 -1.94
CA ASP A 36 -17.33 12.96 -3.37
C ASP A 36 -16.08 12.46 -4.14
N THR A 37 -16.12 12.54 -5.47
CA THR A 37 -15.00 12.10 -6.31
C THR A 37 -13.77 12.99 -6.17
N GLY A 38 -13.94 14.30 -5.95
CA GLY A 38 -12.83 15.25 -5.80
C GLY A 38 -12.05 15.02 -4.49
N SER A 39 -12.77 14.82 -3.39
CA SER A 39 -12.18 14.46 -2.09
C SER A 39 -11.56 13.07 -2.10
N LEU A 40 -12.14 12.10 -2.83
CA LEU A 40 -11.50 10.80 -3.06
C LEU A 40 -10.19 10.92 -3.84
N GLU A 41 -10.15 11.75 -4.89
CA GLU A 41 -8.94 11.99 -5.66
C GLU A 41 -7.85 12.63 -4.79
N ALA A 42 -8.21 13.63 -3.97
CA ALA A 42 -7.30 14.25 -3.02
C ALA A 42 -6.77 13.24 -1.98
N PHE A 43 -7.64 12.36 -1.46
CA PHE A 43 -7.24 11.26 -0.57
C PHE A 43 -6.24 10.31 -1.25
N CYS A 44 -6.54 9.85 -2.46
CA CYS A 44 -5.66 8.96 -3.23
C CYS A 44 -4.28 9.59 -3.49
N ARG A 45 -4.25 10.87 -3.88
CA ARG A 45 -3.00 11.62 -4.06
C ARG A 45 -2.22 11.77 -2.76
N GLY A 46 -2.89 12.08 -1.66
CA GLY A 46 -2.28 12.10 -0.33
C GLY A 46 -1.66 10.75 0.04
N ARG A 47 -2.35 9.64 -0.26
CA ARG A 47 -1.81 8.28 -0.04
C ARG A 47 -0.60 7.97 -0.90
N LEU A 48 -0.59 8.39 -2.18
CA LEU A 48 0.56 8.20 -3.07
C LEU A 48 1.83 8.84 -2.50
N HIS A 49 1.71 10.04 -1.92
CA HIS A 49 2.85 10.76 -1.35
C HIS A 49 3.26 10.31 0.06
N THR A 50 2.51 9.41 0.69
CA THR A 50 2.77 8.94 2.07
C THR A 50 3.06 7.44 2.09
N THR A 51 2.04 6.61 2.29
CA THR A 51 2.16 5.15 2.31
C THR A 51 2.67 4.62 0.97
N GLY A 52 2.17 5.16 -0.15
CA GLY A 52 2.58 4.76 -1.50
C GLY A 52 4.08 4.96 -1.73
N LEU A 53 4.61 6.14 -1.40
CA LEU A 53 6.04 6.45 -1.52
C LEU A 53 6.90 5.53 -0.65
N THR A 54 6.46 5.24 0.58
CA THR A 54 7.17 4.35 1.49
C THR A 54 7.25 2.93 0.94
N MET A 55 6.11 2.37 0.52
CA MET A 55 6.05 1.01 -0.04
C MET A 55 6.84 0.90 -1.35
N ALA A 56 6.76 1.90 -2.21
CA ALA A 56 7.53 1.94 -3.45
C ALA A 56 9.04 1.95 -3.18
N SER A 57 9.49 2.69 -2.15
CA SER A 57 10.90 2.73 -1.75
C SER A 57 11.38 1.38 -1.22
N LEU A 58 10.58 0.71 -0.40
CA LEU A 58 10.89 -0.65 0.10
C LEU A 58 10.94 -1.67 -1.03
N ALA A 59 9.97 -1.64 -1.96
CA ALA A 59 9.97 -2.50 -3.13
C ALA A 59 11.19 -2.28 -4.04
N ALA A 60 11.59 -1.02 -4.23
CA ALA A 60 12.80 -0.69 -4.98
C ALA A 60 14.07 -1.20 -4.28
N ALA A 61 14.15 -1.08 -2.95
CA ALA A 61 15.27 -1.61 -2.17
C ALA A 61 15.35 -3.15 -2.24
N ALA A 62 14.21 -3.85 -2.17
CA ALA A 62 14.14 -5.29 -2.37
C ALA A 62 14.63 -5.69 -3.76
N ALA A 63 14.19 -4.98 -4.80
CA ALA A 63 14.64 -5.22 -6.18
C ALA A 63 16.14 -4.95 -6.37
N ALA A 64 16.73 -4.06 -5.56
CA ALA A 64 18.16 -3.78 -5.53
C ALA A 64 18.97 -4.80 -4.70
N GLY A 65 18.32 -5.78 -4.06
CA GLY A 65 18.97 -6.87 -3.32
C GLY A 65 19.26 -6.56 -1.85
N VAL A 66 18.59 -5.57 -1.26
CA VAL A 66 18.65 -5.33 0.19
C VAL A 66 18.01 -6.52 0.92
N ASP A 67 18.56 -6.86 2.10
CA ASP A 67 18.08 -7.96 2.94
C ASP A 67 16.57 -7.81 3.25
N PRO A 68 15.73 -8.79 2.84
CA PRO A 68 14.30 -8.76 3.11
C PRO A 68 13.94 -8.62 4.59
N LEU A 69 14.71 -9.20 5.52
CA LEU A 69 14.39 -9.10 6.95
C LEU A 69 14.56 -7.67 7.47
N LEU A 70 15.57 -6.95 6.98
CA LEU A 70 15.74 -5.52 7.30
C LEU A 70 14.62 -4.68 6.68
N LEU A 71 14.10 -5.09 5.53
CA LEU A 71 12.98 -4.41 4.88
C LEU A 71 11.66 -4.66 5.62
N ASP A 72 11.45 -5.84 6.17
CA ASP A 72 10.29 -6.16 7.02
C ASP A 72 10.29 -5.32 8.30
N ASP A 73 11.42 -5.27 9.02
CA ASP A 73 11.58 -4.40 10.20
C ASP A 73 11.31 -2.93 9.86
N ALA A 74 11.81 -2.49 8.70
CA ALA A 74 11.58 -1.16 8.17
C ALA A 74 10.10 -0.90 7.82
N ALA A 75 9.38 -1.88 7.30
CA ALA A 75 7.95 -1.79 7.01
C ALA A 75 7.13 -1.69 8.30
N ASP A 76 7.47 -2.51 9.29
CA ASP A 76 6.82 -2.55 10.61
C ASP A 76 6.96 -1.22 11.37
N ALA A 77 8.18 -0.68 11.40
CA ALA A 77 8.46 0.62 12.03
C ALA A 77 7.64 1.77 11.40
N ARG A 78 7.32 1.67 10.11
CA ARG A 78 6.56 2.66 9.34
C ARG A 78 5.07 2.36 9.26
N THR A 79 4.61 1.28 9.89
CA THR A 79 3.20 0.89 9.99
C THR A 79 2.77 0.88 11.45
N PRO A 80 2.50 2.04 12.09
CA PRO A 80 2.27 2.13 13.54
C PRO A 80 1.07 1.33 14.08
N PRO A 81 -0.10 1.28 13.41
CA PRO A 81 -1.25 0.53 13.92
C PRO A 81 -1.01 -0.98 13.85
N ARG A 82 -1.21 -1.68 14.98
CA ARG A 82 -1.08 -3.15 15.07
C ARG A 82 -1.97 -3.88 14.07
N ALA A 83 -3.22 -3.44 13.92
CA ALA A 83 -4.17 -4.04 12.98
C ALA A 83 -3.70 -3.93 11.52
N SER A 84 -2.96 -2.87 11.17
CA SER A 84 -2.40 -2.69 9.83
C SER A 84 -1.16 -3.56 9.59
N ARG A 85 -0.35 -3.84 10.63
CA ARG A 85 0.77 -4.79 10.51
C ARG A 85 0.32 -6.24 10.40
N ALA A 86 -0.74 -6.64 11.12
CA ALA A 86 -1.22 -8.02 11.13
C ALA A 86 -1.74 -8.52 9.77
N VAL A 87 -1.93 -7.61 8.82
CA VAL A 87 -2.46 -7.87 7.48
C VAL A 87 -1.53 -7.39 6.38
N ALA A 88 -0.35 -6.89 6.75
CA ALA A 88 0.70 -6.44 5.84
C ALA A 88 1.51 -7.63 5.30
#